data_AF-A0A7R8W209-F1
#
_entry.id   AF-A0A7R8W209-F1
#
_cell.length_a   1.000
_cell.length_b   1.000
_cell.length_c   1.000
_cell.angle_alpha   90.00
_cell.angle_beta   90.00
_cell.angle_gamma   90.00
#
_symmetry.space_group_name_H-M   'P 1'
#
loop_
_entity.id
_entity.type
_entity.pdbx_description
1 polymer ?
#
loop_
_entity_poly.entity_id
_entity_poly.type
_entity_poly.pdbx_seq_one_letter_code
_entity_poly.pdbx_strand_id
1 'polypeptide(L)'
;MPEDAIPYTWFHTNTEDAPGNLALYDQLEALKWIQVNIANFGGDPTRITLSGESSGAANVGHHILSPLSAGLFQRALIHSGSPLSGWALETEPLDDYHEQLALRTKTRQIRVPGQPSHCPKN
;
A
#
# COMPACT_ATOMS: atom_id res chain seq x y z
N MET A 1 -17.25 -1.19 -6.26
CA MET A 1 -16.59 -1.44 -4.97
C MET A 1 -17.44 -0.78 -3.91
N PRO A 2 -17.77 -1.42 -2.77
CA PRO A 2 -18.40 -0.73 -1.67
C PRO A 2 -17.52 0.46 -1.26
N GLU A 3 -18.14 1.60 -1.00
CA GLU A 3 -17.51 2.90 -0.71
C GLU A 3 -16.79 2.92 0.65
N ASP A 4 -16.94 1.84 1.42
CA ASP A 4 -16.64 1.68 2.84
C ASP A 4 -15.47 0.72 3.13
N ALA A 5 -14.76 0.25 2.10
CA ALA A 5 -13.60 -0.60 2.25
C ALA A 5 -12.36 0.03 1.61
N ILE A 6 -11.78 1.05 2.26
CA ILE A 6 -10.36 1.34 2.05
C ILE A 6 -9.61 0.19 2.74
N PRO A 7 -8.94 -0.71 1.99
CA PRO A 7 -8.16 -1.77 2.62
C PRO A 7 -7.10 -1.12 3.50
N TYR A 8 -6.81 -1.70 4.68
CA TYR A 8 -5.76 -1.21 5.58
C TYR A 8 -4.42 -0.94 4.87
N THR A 9 -4.19 -1.58 3.73
CA THR A 9 -2.97 -1.43 2.91
C THR A 9 -2.89 -0.13 2.10
N TRP A 10 -3.99 0.61 1.98
CA TRP A 10 -4.05 1.91 1.28
C TRP A 10 -4.36 3.08 2.21
N PHE A 11 -4.71 2.80 3.47
CA PHE A 11 -4.99 3.82 4.47
C PHE A 11 -3.80 4.76 4.68
N HIS A 12 -4.05 6.06 4.66
CA HIS A 12 -3.08 7.10 4.99
C HIS A 12 -3.72 8.27 5.70
N THR A 13 -2.93 8.95 6.54
CA THR A 13 -3.28 10.27 7.09
C THR A 13 -2.42 11.37 6.47
N ASN A 14 -1.70 11.08 5.39
CA ASN A 14 -0.75 11.99 4.74
C ASN A 14 0.25 12.63 5.74
N THR A 15 0.57 11.91 6.82
CA THR A 15 1.58 12.26 7.82
C THR A 15 2.65 11.17 7.86
N GLU A 16 3.78 11.46 8.49
CA GLU A 16 4.87 10.49 8.64
C GLU A 16 4.45 9.22 9.41
N ASP A 17 3.47 9.32 10.31
CA ASP A 17 2.99 8.18 11.10
C ASP A 17 2.16 7.19 10.27
N ALA A 18 1.52 7.65 9.19
CA ALA A 18 0.75 6.82 8.27
C ALA A 18 0.80 7.40 6.83
N PRO A 19 1.93 7.22 6.13
CA PRO A 19 2.14 7.80 4.80
C PRO A 19 1.42 7.05 3.68
N GLY A 20 0.87 5.85 3.95
CA GLY A 20 0.11 5.04 2.98
C GLY A 20 0.94 4.07 2.16
N ASN A 21 0.34 3.57 1.07
CA ASN A 21 0.97 2.72 0.06
C ASN A 21 1.57 1.40 0.55
N LEU A 22 1.12 0.88 1.70
CA LEU A 22 1.62 -0.39 2.26
C LEU A 22 1.53 -1.54 1.26
N ALA A 23 0.46 -1.62 0.46
CA ALA A 23 0.34 -2.62 -0.61
C ALA A 23 1.46 -2.55 -1.66
N LEU A 24 1.95 -1.34 -1.98
CA LEU A 24 3.06 -1.16 -2.92
C LEU A 24 4.39 -1.50 -2.27
N TYR A 25 4.55 -1.25 -0.97
CA TYR A 25 5.72 -1.69 -0.21
C TYR A 25 5.79 -3.22 -0.12
N ASP A 26 4.67 -3.91 0.07
CA ASP A 26 4.63 -5.38 0.05
C ASP A 26 5.07 -5.92 -1.32
N GLN A 27 4.59 -5.32 -2.40
CA GLN A 27 5.01 -5.68 -3.77
C GLN A 27 6.49 -5.39 -4.02
N LEU A 28 7.01 -4.29 -3.49
CA LEU A 28 8.43 -3.96 -3.55
C LEU A 28 9.29 -5.02 -2.84
N GLU A 29 8.91 -5.44 -1.64
CA GLU A 29 9.64 -6.48 -0.91
C GLU A 29 9.57 -7.84 -1.63
N ALA A 30 8.42 -8.17 -2.24
CA ALA A 30 8.31 -9.35 -3.08
C ALA A 30 9.26 -9.29 -4.29
N LEU A 31 9.36 -8.13 -4.96
CA LEU A 31 10.29 -7.93 -6.08
C LEU A 31 11.76 -8.09 -5.65
N LYS A 32 12.14 -7.52 -4.50
CA LYS A 32 13.48 -7.70 -3.93
C LYS A 32 13.76 -9.16 -3.62
N TRP A 33 12.80 -9.86 -3.03
CA TRP A 33 12.94 -11.28 -2.74
C TRP A 33 13.13 -12.09 -4.02
N ILE A 34 12.34 -11.83 -5.06
CA ILE A 34 12.49 -12.49 -6.37
C ILE A 34 13.88 -12.22 -6.94
N GLN A 35 14.34 -10.96 -6.94
CA GLN A 35 15.65 -10.59 -7.49
C GLN A 35 16.81 -11.36 -6.82
N VAL A 36 16.73 -11.60 -5.51
CA VAL A 36 17.75 -12.34 -4.76
C VAL A 36 17.63 -13.85 -4.94
N ASN A 37 16.42 -14.39 -5.05
CA ASN A 37 16.19 -15.83 -4.89
C ASN A 37 15.89 -16.57 -6.20
N ILE A 38 15.45 -15.89 -7.27
CA ILE A 38 14.91 -16.57 -8.45
C ILE A 38 15.93 -17.46 -9.18
N ALA A 39 17.24 -17.16 -9.03
CA ALA A 39 18.31 -18.00 -9.55
C ALA A 39 18.31 -19.42 -8.96
N ASN A 40 17.92 -19.58 -7.68
CA ASN A 40 17.82 -20.88 -7.01
C ASN A 40 16.69 -21.75 -7.58
N PHE A 41 15.74 -21.14 -8.30
CA PHE A 41 14.64 -21.81 -8.98
C PHE A 41 14.90 -21.96 -10.50
N GLY A 42 16.12 -21.66 -10.96
CA GLY A 42 16.50 -21.73 -12.37
C GLY A 42 16.02 -20.55 -13.22
N GLY A 43 15.50 -19.48 -12.60
CA GLY A 43 15.19 -18.24 -13.30
C GLY A 43 16.40 -17.32 -13.42
N ASP A 44 16.23 -16.23 -14.16
CA ASP A 44 17.28 -15.24 -14.40
C ASP A 44 16.90 -13.89 -13.76
N PRO A 45 17.63 -13.44 -12.72
CA PRO A 45 17.33 -12.20 -12.03
C PRO A 45 17.49 -10.95 -12.91
N THR A 46 18.15 -11.06 -14.06
CA THR A 46 18.32 -9.98 -15.05
C THR A 46 17.23 -9.96 -16.12
N ARG A 47 16.28 -10.89 -16.07
CA ARG A 47 15.16 -11.00 -17.03
C ARG A 47 13.79 -11.09 -16.35
N ILE A 48 13.62 -10.36 -15.26
CA ILE A 48 12.35 -10.28 -14.55
C ILE A 48 11.37 -9.41 -15.35
N THR A 49 10.15 -9.91 -15.51
CA THR A 49 9.03 -9.20 -16.14
C THR A 49 7.91 -9.02 -15.12
N LEU A 50 7.53 -7.78 -14.86
CA LEU A 50 6.42 -7.44 -13.98
C LEU A 50 5.15 -7.28 -14.83
N SER A 51 4.08 -7.99 -14.49
CA SER A 51 2.81 -7.95 -15.24
C SER A 51 1.64 -7.73 -14.29
N GLY A 52 0.67 -6.92 -14.71
CA GLY A 52 -0.54 -6.67 -13.93
C GLY A 52 -1.74 -6.27 -14.78
N GLU A 53 -2.93 -6.52 -14.24
CA GLU A 53 -4.24 -6.21 -14.83
C GLU A 53 -5.06 -5.35 -13.87
N SER A 54 -5.87 -4.43 -14.39
CA SER A 54 -6.74 -3.54 -13.59
C SER A 54 -5.93 -2.76 -12.54
N SER A 55 -6.25 -2.88 -11.24
CA SER A 55 -5.47 -2.28 -10.16
C SER A 55 -4.02 -2.77 -10.11
N GLY A 56 -3.77 -4.03 -10.50
CA GLY A 56 -2.42 -4.55 -10.67
C GLY A 56 -1.65 -3.81 -11.76
N ALA A 57 -2.31 -3.42 -12.85
CA ALA A 57 -1.68 -2.66 -13.93
C ALA A 57 -1.28 -1.25 -13.49
N ALA A 58 -2.11 -0.60 -12.66
CA ALA A 58 -1.74 0.65 -12.00
C ALA A 58 -0.51 0.47 -11.10
N ASN A 59 -0.48 -0.59 -10.29
CA ASN A 59 0.67 -0.89 -9.43
C ASN A 59 1.97 -1.14 -10.23
N VAL A 60 1.90 -1.87 -11.35
CA VAL A 60 3.05 -2.01 -12.26
C VAL A 60 3.54 -0.65 -12.72
N GLY A 61 2.62 0.24 -13.11
CA GLY A 61 2.96 1.63 -13.45
C GLY A 61 3.65 2.38 -12.31
N HIS A 62 3.14 2.28 -11.08
CA HIS A 62 3.75 2.88 -9.89
C HIS A 62 5.15 2.33 -9.62
N HIS A 63 5.39 1.04 -9.83
CA HIS A 63 6.72 0.43 -9.74
C HIS A 63 7.67 0.88 -10.86
N ILE A 64 7.18 1.20 -12.05
CA ILE A 64 8.00 1.81 -13.11
C ILE A 64 8.45 3.22 -12.71
N LEU A 65 7.55 4.01 -12.12
CA LEU A 65 7.79 5.40 -11.75
C LEU A 65 8.62 5.53 -10.46
N SER A 66 8.52 4.57 -9.56
CA SER A 66 9.18 4.62 -8.26
C SER A 66 10.68 4.34 -8.35
N PRO A 67 11.55 5.23 -7.84
CA PRO A 67 12.98 4.96 -7.78
C PRO A 67 13.34 3.78 -6.87
N LEU A 68 12.45 3.42 -5.93
CA LEU A 68 12.67 2.29 -5.01
C LEU A 68 12.64 0.93 -5.73
N SER A 69 11.95 0.85 -6.87
CA SER A 69 11.84 -0.38 -7.65
C SER A 69 12.81 -0.43 -8.83
N ALA A 70 13.65 0.60 -8.99
CA ALA A 70 14.62 0.69 -10.08
C ALA A 70 15.57 -0.51 -10.08
N GLY A 71 15.68 -1.17 -11.24
CA GLY A 71 16.57 -2.33 -11.43
C GLY A 71 16.04 -3.66 -10.90
N LEU A 72 14.86 -3.71 -10.26
CA LEU A 72 14.29 -4.96 -9.77
C LEU A 72 13.57 -5.78 -10.86
N PHE A 73 13.18 -5.13 -11.96
CA PHE A 73 12.61 -5.78 -13.14
C PHE A 73 13.06 -5.06 -14.41
N GLN A 74 13.05 -5.77 -15.55
CA GLN A 74 13.56 -5.25 -16.82
C GLN A 74 12.45 -5.01 -17.85
N ARG A 75 11.28 -5.62 -17.65
CA ARG A 75 10.14 -5.53 -18.56
C ARG A 75 8.87 -5.36 -17.75
N ALA A 76 7.91 -4.64 -18.32
CA ALA A 76 6.60 -4.43 -17.73
C ALA A 76 5.48 -4.70 -18.73
N LEU A 77 4.39 -5.32 -18.27
CA LEU A 77 3.16 -5.51 -19.01
C LEU A 77 2.00 -4.93 -18.21
N ILE A 78 1.27 -4.00 -18.81
CA ILE A 78 0.21 -3.21 -18.16
C ILE A 78 -1.08 -3.48 -18.94
N HIS A 79 -2.06 -4.12 -18.30
CA HIS A 79 -3.32 -4.52 -18.92
C HIS A 79 -4.51 -3.80 -18.28
N SER A 80 -5.31 -3.09 -19.07
CA SER A 80 -6.60 -2.52 -18.62
C SER A 80 -6.52 -1.62 -17.37
N GLY A 81 -5.41 -0.90 -17.19
CA GLY A 81 -5.20 0.05 -16.10
C GLY A 81 -3.96 0.91 -16.35
N SER A 82 -3.79 1.96 -15.55
CA SER A 82 -2.67 2.91 -15.67
C SER A 82 -2.39 3.56 -14.31
N PRO A 83 -1.14 3.93 -13.99
CA PRO A 83 -0.83 4.69 -12.76
C PRO A 83 -1.47 6.09 -12.77
N LEU A 84 -1.93 6.55 -13.94
CA LEU A 84 -2.60 7.85 -14.12
C LEU A 84 -4.13 7.69 -14.27
N SER A 85 -4.68 6.49 -14.09
CA SER A 85 -6.13 6.34 -14.03
C SER A 85 -6.69 7.09 -12.83
N GLY A 86 -7.84 7.77 -12.97
CA GLY A 86 -8.41 8.59 -11.90
C GLY A 86 -8.78 7.82 -10.61
N TRP A 87 -8.84 6.49 -10.66
CA TRP A 87 -9.05 5.61 -9.51
C TRP A 87 -7.75 5.04 -8.92
N ALA A 88 -6.60 5.30 -9.54
CA ALA A 88 -5.30 4.71 -9.23
C ALA A 88 -4.37 5.63 -8.43
N LEU A 89 -4.77 6.88 -8.24
CA LEU A 89 -4.04 7.88 -7.48
C LEU A 89 -5.05 8.70 -6.67
N GLU A 90 -4.86 8.73 -5.36
CA GLU A 90 -5.57 9.65 -4.48
C GLU A 90 -4.82 10.98 -4.49
N THR A 91 -5.49 12.03 -4.98
CA THR A 91 -4.95 13.39 -4.99
C THR A 91 -5.78 14.35 -4.15
N GLU A 92 -6.95 13.92 -3.69
CA GLU A 92 -7.83 14.77 -2.92
C GLU A 92 -7.32 14.93 -1.48
N PRO A 93 -7.62 16.08 -0.82
CA PRO A 93 -7.31 16.26 0.58
C PRO A 93 -7.94 15.16 1.43
N LEU A 94 -7.33 14.84 2.57
CA LEU A 94 -7.93 13.95 3.57
C LEU A 94 -9.37 14.38 3.83
N ASP A 95 -10.31 13.53 3.45
CA ASP A 95 -11.71 13.73 3.70
C ASP A 95 -12.08 13.28 5.12
N ASP A 96 -13.28 13.67 5.54
CA ASP A 96 -13.83 13.32 6.86
C ASP A 96 -13.84 11.79 7.08
N TYR A 97 -13.87 11.00 6.00
CA TYR A 97 -13.78 9.55 6.05
C TYR A 97 -12.42 9.04 6.55
N HIS A 98 -11.30 9.56 6.01
CA HIS A 98 -9.97 9.20 6.49
C HIS A 98 -9.75 9.59 7.96
N GLU A 99 -10.28 10.75 8.38
CA GLU A 99 -10.23 11.19 9.77
C GLU A 99 -11.06 10.27 10.69
N GLN A 100 -12.30 9.94 10.29
CA GLN A 100 -13.13 9.01 11.04
C GLN A 100 -12.49 7.62 11.15
N LEU A 101 -11.84 7.12 10.10
CA LEU A 101 -11.13 5.84 10.13
C LEU A 101 -9.87 5.91 11.03
N ALA A 102 -9.14 7.03 11.00
CA ALA A 102 -8.03 7.29 11.93
C ALA A 102 -8.49 7.34 13.40
N LEU A 103 -9.63 7.96 13.68
CA LEU A 103 -10.23 7.98 15.02
C LEU A 103 -10.66 6.58 15.47
N ARG A 104 -11.27 5.78 14.58
CA ARG A 104 -11.66 4.39 14.87
C ARG A 104 -10.45 3.50 15.17
N THR A 105 -9.34 3.68 14.46
CA THR A 105 -8.10 2.92 14.71
C THR A 105 -7.40 3.38 15.98
N LYS A 106 -7.37 4.69 16.28
CA LYS A 106 -6.86 5.24 17.55
C LYS A 106 -7.67 4.77 18.77
N THR A 107 -9.00 4.69 18.65
CA THR A 107 -9.88 4.28 19.76
C THR A 107 -9.70 2.79 20.13
N ARG A 108 -9.04 2.00 19.28
CA ARG A 108 -8.74 0.59 19.56
C ARG A 108 -7.42 0.39 20.28
N GLN A 109 -6.58 1.41 20.42
CA GLN A 109 -5.44 1.39 21.32
C GLN A 109 -5.87 1.88 22.70
N ILE A 110 -5.56 1.07 23.72
CA ILE A 110 -5.75 1.30 25.16
C ILE A 110 -7.13 0.93 25.74
N ARG A 111 -7.39 -0.39 25.85
CA ARG A 111 -7.84 -0.96 27.12
C ARG A 111 -6.75 -1.91 27.61
N VAL A 112 -5.77 -1.38 28.35
CA VAL A 112 -4.86 -2.21 29.12
C VAL A 112 -5.68 -2.85 30.25
N PRO A 113 -5.71 -4.19 30.40
CA PRO A 113 -6.38 -4.81 31.53
C PRO A 113 -5.64 -4.38 32.82
N GLY A 114 -6.27 -3.52 33.63
CA GLY A 114 -5.77 -3.18 34.97
C GLY A 114 -5.64 -1.70 35.34
N GLN A 115 -6.04 -0.73 34.49
CA GLN A 115 -6.12 0.66 34.97
C GLN A 115 -7.49 0.98 35.60
N PRO A 116 -7.53 1.48 36.85
CA PRO A 116 -8.79 1.76 37.55
C PRO A 116 -9.52 2.93 36.89
N SER A 117 -10.82 2.75 36.69
CA SER A 117 -11.72 3.76 36.16
C SER A 117 -11.82 4.94 37.13
N HIS A 118 -11.25 6.08 36.75
CA HIS A 118 -11.52 7.34 37.44
C HIS A 118 -12.87 7.87 36.94
N CYS A 119 -13.90 7.75 37.79
CA CYS A 119 -15.21 8.35 37.57
C CYS A 119 -15.12 9.84 37.96
N PRO A 120 -15.51 10.81 37.10
CA PRO A 120 -15.58 12.20 37.51
C PRO A 120 -16.71 12.34 38.53
N LYS A 121 -16.38 12.84 39.72
CA LYS A 121 -17.39 13.30 40.67
C LYS A 121 -17.87 14.69 40.26
N ASN A 122 -19.19 14.80 40.21
CA ASN A 122 -20.04 15.99 40.17
C ASN A 122 -20.31 16.58 38.78
#